data_AF-A0A0C3NIE5-F1
#
_entry.id   AF-A0A0C3NIE5-F1
#
_cell.length_a   1.000
_cell.length_b   1.000
_cell.length_c   1.000
_cell.angle_alpha   90.00
_cell.angle_beta   90.00
_cell.angle_gamma   90.00
#
_symmetry.space_group_name_H-M   'P 1'
#
loop_
_entity.id
_entity.type
_entity.pdbx_description
1 polymer ?
#
loop_
_entity_poly.entity_id
_entity_poly.type
_entity_poly.pdbx_seq_one_letter_code
_entity_poly.pdbx_strand_id
1 'polypeptide(L)'
;GLVLHLGHAGAPCPAGEGSWEDAASHVDDEWEDIEESQQPAHLNPPDDRNYLTVVDTGGVHFCNVQYCNCPGSEDSHLQLTMASLFLFPAMTKAPRTAFTFQVLDNFIRDNVECGTSAMNYYSKLQRVTSSVFPHLVPNRYRELLRVSRMWRLLKLLKWQGFHQQSPDPWAGELVLFCPACPQPGINVPDQDIALSDWRFARTFVMDSNLKAEHMLPKNAAEEVWLMDGNGFMVTSAPYKEYLTGTVNRIEKSDCNNHRAVNQANAQRNKLESTGIGGCACARHGCFVPHAMVDFQKGEHRQVNMDYALVHAMHHGLDPQQPVITFYDINCQYSKNL
;
A
#
# COMPACT_ATOMS: atom_id res chain seq x y z
N GLY A 1 13.30 30.57 16.56
CA GLY A 1 12.88 29.68 15.47
C GLY A 1 11.42 29.87 15.18
N LEU A 2 10.90 29.23 14.12
CA LEU A 2 9.46 29.20 13.82
C LEU A 2 8.74 28.34 14.88
N VAL A 3 7.71 28.91 15.52
CA VAL A 3 6.83 28.19 16.44
C VAL A 3 5.46 28.05 15.77
N LEU A 4 4.94 26.83 15.72
CA LEU A 4 3.65 26.50 15.16
C LEU A 4 2.65 26.33 16.30
N HIS A 5 1.64 27.21 16.36
CA HIS A 5 0.54 27.09 17.31
C HIS A 5 -0.60 26.32 16.64
N LEU A 6 -1.01 25.20 17.22
CA LEU A 6 -2.13 24.39 16.76
C LEU A 6 -3.41 24.86 17.45
N GLY A 7 -4.52 24.87 16.69
CA GLY A 7 -5.76 25.48 17.13
C GLY A 7 -5.77 27.01 16.99
N HIS A 8 -6.89 27.64 17.36
CA HIS A 8 -7.06 29.11 17.39
C HIS A 8 -6.57 29.87 16.15
N ALA A 9 -6.71 29.29 14.94
CA ALA A 9 -6.24 29.88 13.69
C ALA A 9 -4.75 30.30 13.68
N GLY A 10 -3.89 29.58 14.42
CA GLY A 10 -2.46 29.87 14.52
C GLY A 10 -2.09 30.87 15.62
N ALA A 11 -3.05 31.29 16.44
CA ALA A 11 -2.78 32.08 17.65
C ALA A 11 -2.36 31.16 18.81
N PRO A 12 -1.59 31.68 19.80
CA PRO A 12 -1.24 30.95 21.01
C PRO A 12 -2.47 30.46 21.77
N CYS A 13 -2.38 29.25 22.32
CA CYS A 13 -3.45 28.67 23.13
C CYS A 13 -3.68 29.51 24.40
N PRO A 14 -4.91 29.99 24.68
CA PRO A 14 -5.20 30.80 25.87
C PRO A 14 -5.10 30.00 27.17
N ALA A 15 -5.10 28.67 27.11
CA ALA A 15 -4.91 27.80 28.27
C ALA A 15 -3.43 27.62 28.69
N GLY A 16 -2.48 28.26 27.99
CA GLY A 16 -1.04 28.19 28.28
C GLY A 16 -0.29 27.09 27.50
N GLU A 17 1.02 27.00 27.73
CA GLU A 17 1.90 25.99 27.13
C GLU A 17 1.64 24.63 27.78
N GLY A 18 1.12 23.65 27.04
CA GLY A 18 1.11 22.27 27.51
C GLY A 18 2.48 21.65 27.30
N SER A 19 3.07 21.10 28.38
CA SER A 19 4.26 20.27 28.27
C SER A 19 3.90 18.91 27.67
N TRP A 20 4.86 18.31 26.97
CA TRP A 20 4.85 16.89 26.58
C TRP A 20 5.04 16.01 27.83
N GLU A 21 4.10 16.01 28.76
CA GLU A 21 4.10 15.08 29.88
C GLU A 21 3.19 13.90 29.55
N ASP A 22 3.79 12.87 28.91
CA ASP A 22 3.55 11.45 29.17
C ASP A 22 4.14 10.58 28.06
N ALA A 23 5.35 10.06 28.26
CA ALA A 23 5.78 8.73 27.82
C ALA A 23 7.22 8.47 28.27
N ALA A 24 7.38 7.50 29.19
CA ALA A 24 8.67 6.92 29.51
C ALA A 24 9.34 6.38 28.23
N SER A 25 10.62 6.70 28.09
CA SER A 25 11.49 6.35 26.98
C SER A 25 11.73 4.84 26.88
N HIS A 26 11.46 4.26 25.72
CA HIS A 26 12.30 3.20 25.18
C HIS A 26 13.09 3.82 24.01
N VAL A 27 14.31 4.25 24.34
CA VAL A 27 15.36 4.49 23.34
C VAL A 27 15.95 3.10 23.08
N ASP A 28 15.83 2.61 21.84
CA ASP A 28 16.65 1.47 21.42
C ASP A 28 18.08 2.00 21.29
N ASP A 29 18.89 1.72 22.30
CA ASP A 29 20.33 2.01 22.36
C ASP A 29 21.09 1.09 21.39
N GLU A 30 21.11 1.44 20.11
CA GLU A 30 22.10 0.92 19.15
C GLU A 30 22.49 2.04 18.18
N TRP A 31 23.34 2.98 18.62
CA TRP A 31 24.15 3.80 17.71
C TRP A 31 25.57 3.92 18.25
N GLU A 32 26.52 3.54 17.41
CA GLU A 32 27.96 3.70 17.62
C GLU A 32 28.31 5.19 17.84
N ASP A 33 29.20 5.44 18.80
CA ASP A 33 29.75 6.75 19.14
C ASP A 33 30.37 7.42 17.92
N ILE A 34 29.66 8.38 17.32
CA ILE A 34 30.25 9.33 16.36
C ILE A 34 30.63 10.58 17.15
N GLU A 35 31.93 10.85 17.22
CA GLU A 35 32.49 12.06 17.82
C GLU A 35 31.74 13.31 17.31
N GLU A 36 31.35 14.15 18.27
CA GLU A 36 30.59 15.40 18.16
C GLU A 36 31.33 16.43 17.28
N SER A 37 31.36 16.18 15.98
CA SER A 37 32.07 16.98 14.99
C SER A 37 31.11 18.03 14.42
N GLN A 38 31.33 19.29 14.84
CA GLN A 38 30.81 20.55 14.26
C GLN A 38 29.70 20.42 13.21
N GLN A 39 28.56 19.88 13.60
CA GLN A 39 27.43 19.75 12.70
C GLN A 39 26.83 21.15 12.45
N PRO A 40 26.53 21.52 11.19
CA PRO A 40 25.92 22.81 10.89
C PRO A 40 24.67 23.04 11.74
N ALA A 41 24.54 24.23 12.34
CA ALA A 41 23.48 24.52 13.31
C ALA A 41 22.04 24.25 12.81
N HIS A 42 21.80 24.32 11.49
CA HIS A 42 20.49 24.03 10.89
C HIS A 42 20.16 22.52 10.82
N LEU A 43 21.14 21.64 11.03
CA LEU A 43 20.98 20.19 11.07
C LEU A 43 20.90 19.64 12.51
N ASN A 44 21.19 20.48 13.51
CA ASN A 44 21.05 20.10 14.91
C ASN A 44 19.58 20.23 15.32
N PRO A 45 18.99 19.19 15.93
CA PRO A 45 17.69 19.34 16.56
C PRO A 45 17.78 20.41 17.67
N PRO A 46 16.72 21.21 17.89
CA PRO A 46 16.66 22.12 19.02
C PRO A 46 16.78 21.37 20.35
N ASP A 47 17.45 21.96 21.35
CA ASP A 47 17.55 21.42 22.72
C ASP A 47 16.21 21.39 23.47
N ASP A 48 15.18 22.05 22.91
CA ASP A 48 13.82 22.09 23.44
C ASP A 48 13.12 20.75 23.24
N ARG A 49 12.52 20.18 24.29
CA ARG A 49 11.80 18.89 24.21
C ARG A 49 10.56 18.92 23.30
N ASN A 50 10.15 20.10 22.82
CA ASN A 50 8.93 20.32 22.05
C ASN A 50 9.15 20.52 20.53
N TYR A 51 10.25 20.02 19.96
CA TYR A 51 10.46 20.09 18.51
C TYR A 51 9.77 18.95 17.74
N LEU A 52 9.29 19.28 16.55
CA LEU A 52 8.77 18.36 15.55
C LEU A 52 9.72 18.35 14.35
N THR A 53 10.10 17.15 13.91
CA THR A 53 10.79 16.98 12.62
C THR A 53 9.76 17.00 11.50
N VAL A 54 9.76 18.02 10.65
CA VAL A 54 8.86 18.15 9.51
C VAL A 54 9.62 17.81 8.24
N VAL A 55 9.12 16.82 7.50
CA VAL A 55 9.63 16.45 6.19
C VAL A 55 8.73 17.05 5.12
N ASP A 56 9.31 17.89 4.27
CA ASP A 56 8.66 18.53 3.13
C ASP A 56 9.44 18.28 1.83
N THR A 57 8.84 18.62 0.68
CA THR A 57 9.54 18.68 -0.61
C THR A 57 10.79 19.57 -0.60
N GLY A 58 10.81 20.61 0.24
CA GLY A 58 11.97 21.48 0.47
C GLY A 58 13.07 20.88 1.35
N GLY A 59 12.87 19.69 1.92
CA GLY A 59 13.84 19.02 2.79
C GLY A 59 13.30 18.68 4.17
N VAL A 60 14.22 18.46 5.11
CA VAL A 60 13.93 18.14 6.52
C VAL A 60 14.12 19.39 7.36
N HIS A 61 13.11 19.73 8.15
CA HIS A 61 13.06 20.94 8.96
C HIS A 61 12.75 20.60 10.43
N PHE A 62 13.22 21.44 11.35
CA PHE A 62 12.86 21.38 12.76
C PHE A 62 11.97 22.57 13.11
N CYS A 63 10.79 22.31 13.65
CA CYS A 63 9.84 23.33 14.06
C CYS A 63 9.38 23.07 15.49
N ASN A 64 9.25 24.12 16.31
CA ASN A 64 8.62 23.98 17.62
C ASN A 64 7.11 23.98 17.44
N VAL A 65 6.41 23.09 18.15
CA VAL A 65 4.95 22.95 18.03
C VAL A 65 4.30 23.10 19.39
N GLN A 66 3.30 23.98 19.46
CA GLN A 66 2.46 24.17 20.65
C GLN A 66 1.05 23.66 20.36
N TYR A 67 0.65 22.63 21.10
CA TYR A 67 -0.68 22.02 20.99
C TYR A 67 -1.73 22.85 21.73
N CYS A 68 -2.96 22.80 21.24
CA CYS A 68 -4.11 23.32 21.96
C CYS A 68 -4.50 22.35 23.08
N ASN A 69 -4.67 22.87 24.30
CA ASN A 69 -5.12 22.08 25.47
C ASN A 69 -6.46 22.58 26.02
N CYS A 70 -7.21 23.34 25.23
CA CYS A 70 -8.53 23.79 25.65
C CYS A 70 -9.47 22.59 25.83
N PRO A 71 -10.40 22.62 26.80
CA PRO A 71 -11.41 21.58 26.94
C PRO A 71 -12.17 21.36 25.61
N GLY A 72 -12.18 20.12 25.11
CA GLY A 72 -12.77 19.77 23.81
C GLY A 72 -11.81 19.87 22.62
N SER A 73 -10.51 20.11 22.83
CA SER A 73 -9.51 20.00 21.77
C SER A 73 -9.34 18.56 21.30
N GLU A 74 -9.16 18.37 20.00
CA GLU A 74 -8.82 17.08 19.39
C GLU A 74 -7.47 16.53 19.89
N ASP A 75 -7.23 15.23 19.70
CA ASP A 75 -5.94 14.62 20.03
C ASP A 75 -4.77 15.23 19.23
N SER A 76 -3.54 15.18 19.75
CA SER A 76 -2.34 15.77 19.13
C SER A 76 -2.14 15.41 17.65
N HIS A 77 -2.38 14.16 17.27
CA HIS A 77 -2.27 13.69 15.88
C HIS A 77 -3.38 14.27 14.97
N LEU A 78 -4.58 14.49 15.51
CA LEU A 78 -5.68 15.15 14.81
C LEU A 78 -5.43 16.66 14.71
N GLN A 79 -4.88 17.29 15.75
CA GLN A 79 -4.49 18.70 15.67
C GLN A 79 -3.44 18.94 14.58
N LEU A 80 -2.43 18.07 14.43
CA LEU A 80 -1.44 18.20 13.34
C LEU A 80 -2.04 18.01 11.94
N THR A 81 -2.99 17.09 11.80
CA THR A 81 -3.61 16.79 10.50
C THR A 81 -4.70 17.79 10.11
N MET A 82 -5.46 18.31 11.09
CA MET A 82 -6.62 19.18 10.88
C MET A 82 -6.29 20.68 11.00
N ALA A 83 -5.30 21.08 11.82
CA ALA A 83 -4.94 22.48 11.97
C ALA A 83 -3.98 22.91 10.83
N SER A 84 -4.55 23.36 9.72
CA SER A 84 -3.94 24.23 8.68
C SER A 84 -2.59 23.82 8.04
N LEU A 85 -1.97 22.72 8.47
CA LEU A 85 -0.57 22.39 8.16
C LEU A 85 -0.42 21.14 7.31
N PHE A 86 -1.50 20.37 7.09
CA PHE A 86 -1.50 19.17 6.24
C PHE A 86 -0.35 18.21 6.60
N LEU A 87 -0.09 18.05 7.91
CA LEU A 87 1.00 17.24 8.44
C LEU A 87 0.47 15.88 8.85
N PHE A 88 0.92 14.82 8.18
CA PHE A 88 0.62 13.45 8.55
C PHE A 88 1.66 12.94 9.55
N PRO A 89 1.28 12.66 10.80
CA PRO A 89 2.23 12.24 11.82
C PRO A 89 2.69 10.79 11.59
N ALA A 90 3.97 10.52 11.87
CA ALA A 90 4.55 9.19 11.77
C ALA A 90 4.08 8.24 12.90
N MET A 91 3.54 8.80 13.98
CA MET A 91 3.01 8.10 15.15
C MET A 91 1.77 8.82 15.66
N THR A 92 0.78 8.07 16.15
CA THR A 92 -0.46 8.65 16.72
C THR A 92 -0.27 9.09 18.17
N LYS A 93 0.66 8.48 18.89
CA LYS A 93 1.10 8.90 20.24
C LYS A 93 2.36 9.73 20.12
N ALA A 94 2.38 10.93 20.70
CA ALA A 94 3.58 11.75 20.83
C ALA A 94 4.34 11.96 19.49
N PRO A 95 3.71 12.57 18.46
CA PRO A 95 4.26 12.63 17.11
C PRO A 95 5.52 13.50 17.03
N ARG A 96 6.70 12.88 16.96
CA ARG A 96 8.00 13.59 16.81
C ARG A 96 8.42 13.86 15.36
N THR A 97 7.75 13.21 14.41
CA THR A 97 7.97 13.41 12.98
C THR A 97 6.63 13.54 12.27
N ALA A 98 6.54 14.49 11.34
CA ALA A 98 5.40 14.61 10.45
C ALA A 98 5.84 14.89 9.01
N PHE A 99 5.02 14.43 8.06
CA PHE A 99 5.23 14.61 6.63
C PHE A 99 4.16 15.51 6.07
N THR A 100 4.52 16.50 5.25
CA THR A 100 3.53 17.30 4.53
C THR A 100 2.78 16.44 3.51
N PHE A 101 1.51 16.75 3.24
CA PHE A 101 0.79 16.07 2.15
C PHE A 101 1.50 16.26 0.80
N GLN A 102 2.19 17.39 0.61
CA GLN A 102 2.95 17.68 -0.60
C GLN A 102 4.10 16.69 -0.82
N VAL A 103 4.88 16.36 0.23
CA VAL A 103 5.98 15.38 0.08
C VAL A 103 5.44 13.97 -0.16
N LEU A 104 4.32 13.61 0.47
CA LEU A 104 3.69 12.30 0.26
C LEU A 104 3.13 12.16 -1.17
N ASP A 105 2.54 13.23 -1.69
CA ASP A 105 2.04 13.29 -3.06
C ASP A 105 3.16 13.29 -4.09
N ASN A 106 4.23 14.05 -3.83
CA ASN A 106 5.40 14.04 -4.68
C ASN A 106 6.08 12.66 -4.67
N PHE A 107 6.20 12.01 -3.51
CA PHE A 107 6.73 10.66 -3.43
C PHE A 107 5.91 9.65 -4.24
N ILE A 108 4.58 9.67 -4.13
CA ILE A 108 3.71 8.78 -4.92
C ILE A 108 3.92 9.00 -6.42
N ARG A 109 4.01 10.25 -6.87
CA ARG A 109 4.25 10.58 -8.29
C ARG A 109 5.63 10.12 -8.76
N ASP A 110 6.70 10.45 -8.03
CA ASP A 110 8.08 10.04 -8.36
C ASP A 110 8.23 8.50 -8.36
N ASN A 111 7.47 7.80 -7.50
CA ASN A 111 7.46 6.35 -7.45
C ASN A 111 6.82 5.73 -8.70
N VAL A 112 5.70 6.29 -9.17
CA VAL A 112 4.96 5.76 -10.34
C VAL A 112 5.62 6.19 -11.66
N GLU A 113 5.89 7.48 -11.83
CA GLU A 113 6.37 8.03 -13.11
C GLU A 113 7.86 7.78 -13.35
N CYS A 114 8.67 7.85 -12.29
CA CYS A 114 10.13 7.77 -12.40
C CYS A 114 10.68 6.43 -11.88
N GLY A 115 9.84 5.52 -11.38
CA GLY A 115 10.30 4.26 -10.77
C GLY A 115 11.21 4.48 -9.56
N THR A 116 11.12 5.64 -8.89
CA THR A 116 12.04 5.99 -7.81
C THR A 116 11.73 5.16 -6.58
N SER A 117 12.75 4.47 -6.06
CA SER A 117 12.63 3.75 -4.78
C SER A 117 12.48 4.74 -3.62
N ALA A 118 11.79 4.35 -2.56
CA ALA A 118 11.65 5.19 -1.36
C ALA A 118 13.01 5.61 -0.78
N MET A 119 14.03 4.75 -0.89
CA MET A 119 15.38 5.03 -0.42
C MET A 119 16.01 6.16 -1.25
N ASN A 120 15.95 6.06 -2.59
CA ASN A 120 16.48 7.09 -3.48
C ASN A 120 15.73 8.41 -3.31
N TYR A 121 14.42 8.36 -3.11
CA TYR A 121 13.60 9.53 -2.83
C TYR A 121 14.02 10.21 -1.53
N TYR A 122 14.24 9.44 -0.45
CA TYR A 122 14.70 10.01 0.81
C TYR A 122 16.13 10.57 0.69
N SER A 123 17.03 9.90 -0.03
CA SER A 123 18.37 10.44 -0.32
C SER A 123 18.33 11.73 -1.13
N LYS A 124 17.33 11.91 -2.02
CA LYS A 124 17.06 13.20 -2.69
C LYS A 124 16.69 14.26 -1.66
N LEU A 125 15.77 13.98 -0.74
CA LEU A 125 15.39 14.92 0.34
C LEU A 125 16.59 15.33 1.21
N GLN A 126 17.46 14.38 1.56
CA GLN A 126 18.69 14.68 2.31
C GLN A 126 19.60 15.65 1.56
N ARG A 127 19.80 15.44 0.25
CA ARG A 127 20.62 16.35 -0.58
C ARG A 127 19.97 17.71 -0.81
N VAL A 128 18.64 17.77 -0.87
CA VAL A 128 17.90 19.04 -0.93
C VAL A 128 18.07 19.82 0.38
N THR A 129 18.04 19.11 1.53
CA THR A 129 18.22 19.71 2.86
C THR A 129 19.64 20.23 3.05
N SER A 130 20.65 19.43 2.70
CA SER A 130 22.06 19.81 2.75
C SER A 130 22.80 19.14 1.60
N SER A 131 23.23 19.94 0.62
CA SER A 131 23.99 19.45 -0.52
C SER A 131 25.42 19.03 -0.14
N VAL A 132 25.99 19.66 0.90
CA VAL A 132 27.37 19.44 1.35
C VAL A 132 27.45 18.27 2.32
N PHE A 133 26.48 18.14 3.22
CA PHE A 133 26.47 17.12 4.28
C PHE A 133 25.14 16.34 4.35
N PRO A 134 24.73 15.63 3.27
CA PRO A 134 23.45 14.92 3.25
C PRO A 134 23.37 13.78 4.28
N HIS A 135 24.51 13.21 4.67
CA HIS A 135 24.59 12.13 5.65
C HIS A 135 24.29 12.59 7.10
N LEU A 136 24.42 13.89 7.39
CA LEU A 136 24.07 14.47 8.70
C LEU A 136 22.58 14.82 8.81
N VAL A 137 21.81 14.71 7.73
CA VAL A 137 20.37 14.97 7.75
C VAL A 137 19.66 13.79 8.43
N PRO A 138 18.79 14.02 9.43
CA PRO A 138 18.09 12.96 10.13
C PRO A 138 17.41 11.97 9.19
N ASN A 139 17.60 10.68 9.48
CA ASN A 139 17.00 9.63 8.68
C ASN A 139 15.59 9.28 9.19
N ARG A 140 14.57 9.60 8.40
CA ARG A 140 13.15 9.27 8.62
C ARG A 140 12.58 8.36 7.53
N TYR A 141 13.44 7.55 6.92
CA TYR A 141 13.08 6.64 5.83
C TYR A 141 12.02 5.60 6.25
N ARG A 142 12.15 5.01 7.44
CA ARG A 142 11.21 3.98 7.92
C ARG A 142 9.82 4.59 8.15
N GLU A 143 9.80 5.81 8.68
CA GLU A 143 8.60 6.60 8.89
C GLU A 143 7.95 6.98 7.55
N LEU A 144 8.74 7.38 6.54
CA LEU A 144 8.23 7.63 5.18
C LEU A 144 7.56 6.37 4.60
N LEU A 145 8.17 5.19 4.74
CA LEU A 145 7.58 3.93 4.26
C LEU A 145 6.23 3.63 4.95
N ARG A 146 6.12 3.88 6.25
CA ARG A 146 4.86 3.65 7.00
C ARG A 146 3.80 4.66 6.57
N VAL A 147 4.11 5.94 6.64
CA VAL A 147 3.18 7.03 6.35
C VAL A 147 2.72 6.99 4.90
N SER A 148 3.62 6.73 3.94
CA SER A 148 3.25 6.63 2.53
C SER A 148 2.26 5.51 2.23
N ARG A 149 2.34 4.37 2.94
CA ARG A 149 1.35 3.28 2.82
C ARG A 149 -0.03 3.70 3.36
N MET A 150 -0.05 4.31 4.55
CA MET A 150 -1.29 4.85 5.12
C MET A 150 -1.91 5.93 4.24
N TRP A 151 -1.08 6.82 3.69
CA TRP A 151 -1.51 7.89 2.80
C TRP A 151 -2.12 7.37 1.50
N ARG A 152 -1.54 6.32 0.90
CA ARG A 152 -2.12 5.65 -0.27
C ARG A 152 -3.51 5.08 0.04
N LEU A 153 -3.67 4.42 1.18
CA LEU A 153 -4.97 3.91 1.62
C LEU A 153 -6.00 5.04 1.82
N LEU A 154 -5.61 6.11 2.53
CA LEU A 154 -6.51 7.23 2.78
C LEU A 154 -6.96 7.92 1.48
N LYS A 155 -6.05 8.05 0.49
CA LYS A 155 -6.43 8.53 -0.84
C LYS A 155 -7.40 7.61 -1.54
N LEU A 156 -7.18 6.30 -1.46
CA LEU A 156 -8.05 5.31 -2.07
C LEU A 156 -9.47 5.35 -1.45
N LEU A 157 -9.56 5.34 -0.12
CA LEU A 157 -10.83 5.50 0.61
C LEU A 157 -11.54 6.78 0.22
N LYS A 158 -10.83 7.91 0.20
CA LYS A 158 -11.39 9.21 -0.22
C LYS A 158 -11.93 9.18 -1.65
N TRP A 159 -11.20 8.56 -2.59
CA TRP A 159 -11.63 8.48 -3.98
C TRP A 159 -12.86 7.61 -4.19
N GLN A 160 -13.04 6.59 -3.35
CA GLN A 160 -14.22 5.71 -3.37
C GLN A 160 -15.37 6.21 -2.48
N GLY A 161 -15.20 7.38 -1.84
CA GLY A 161 -16.25 7.99 -1.02
C GLY A 161 -16.39 7.43 0.40
N PHE A 162 -15.43 6.62 0.87
CA PHE A 162 -15.43 6.12 2.24
C PHE A 162 -15.00 7.20 3.23
N HIS A 163 -15.73 7.29 4.34
CA HIS A 163 -15.45 8.17 5.47
C HIS A 163 -15.68 7.44 6.80
N GLN A 164 -15.43 8.11 7.92
CA GLN A 164 -15.45 7.51 9.26
C GLN A 164 -16.76 6.78 9.65
N GLN A 165 -17.89 7.16 9.04
CA GLN A 165 -19.20 6.53 9.32
C GLN A 165 -19.62 5.54 8.23
N SER A 166 -18.82 5.39 7.17
CA SER A 166 -19.06 4.37 6.16
C SER A 166 -18.86 2.99 6.80
N PRO A 167 -19.63 1.97 6.38
CA PRO A 167 -19.30 0.59 6.71
C PRO A 167 -17.92 0.23 6.14
N ASP A 168 -17.32 -0.83 6.67
CA ASP A 168 -16.08 -1.36 6.12
C ASP A 168 -16.27 -1.75 4.64
N PRO A 169 -15.26 -1.51 3.78
CA PRO A 169 -15.37 -1.82 2.35
C PRO A 169 -15.51 -3.32 2.14
N TRP A 170 -16.28 -3.68 1.14
CA TRP A 170 -16.46 -5.05 0.70
C TRP A 170 -15.25 -5.52 -0.11
N ALA A 171 -15.20 -6.82 -0.36
CA ALA A 171 -14.20 -7.46 -1.20
C ALA A 171 -14.08 -6.78 -2.58
N GLY A 172 -12.91 -6.24 -2.89
CA GLY A 172 -12.61 -5.55 -4.14
C GLY A 172 -13.24 -4.16 -4.33
N GLU A 173 -13.95 -3.62 -3.33
CA GLU A 173 -14.71 -2.37 -3.48
C GLU A 173 -13.82 -1.12 -3.57
N LEU A 174 -12.58 -1.18 -3.07
CA LEU A 174 -11.69 -0.01 -3.09
C LEU A 174 -11.06 0.26 -4.46
N VAL A 175 -11.20 -0.64 -5.42
CA VAL A 175 -10.57 -0.55 -6.74
C VAL A 175 -11.60 -0.68 -7.85
N LEU A 176 -11.30 -0.10 -9.01
CA LEU A 176 -12.19 -0.14 -10.15
C LEU A 176 -11.82 -1.29 -11.08
N PHE A 177 -12.83 -2.00 -11.58
CA PHE A 177 -12.66 -2.87 -12.74
C PHE A 177 -12.56 -2.05 -14.04
N CYS A 178 -12.29 -2.72 -15.16
CA CYS A 178 -12.14 -2.10 -16.46
C CYS A 178 -13.42 -1.35 -16.90
N PRO A 179 -13.38 -0.02 -17.04
CA PRO A 179 -14.57 0.76 -17.41
C PRO A 179 -15.04 0.51 -18.84
N ALA A 180 -14.17 -0.03 -19.70
CA ALA A 180 -14.46 -0.32 -21.10
C ALA A 180 -14.87 -1.79 -21.36
N CYS A 181 -14.68 -2.70 -20.39
CA CYS A 181 -15.16 -4.07 -20.55
C CYS A 181 -16.70 -4.10 -20.31
N PRO A 182 -17.46 -4.93 -21.04
CA PRO A 182 -18.92 -4.95 -20.97
C PRO A 182 -19.40 -5.43 -19.59
N GLN A 183 -20.20 -4.61 -18.93
CA GLN A 183 -20.73 -4.82 -17.58
C GLN A 183 -22.25 -4.55 -17.60
N PRO A 184 -23.06 -5.62 -17.68
CA PRO A 184 -24.52 -5.53 -17.56
C PRO A 184 -24.94 -4.75 -16.30
N GLY A 185 -25.92 -3.86 -16.43
CA GLY A 185 -26.40 -2.99 -15.36
C GLY A 185 -25.48 -1.81 -15.00
N ILE A 186 -24.28 -1.70 -15.57
CA ILE A 186 -23.35 -0.59 -15.33
C ILE A 186 -23.13 0.24 -16.59
N ASN A 187 -22.53 -0.36 -17.63
CA ASN A 187 -22.23 0.30 -18.90
C ASN A 187 -22.84 -0.41 -20.12
N VAL A 188 -23.54 -1.53 -19.90
CA VAL A 188 -24.39 -2.20 -20.88
C VAL A 188 -25.84 -2.07 -20.39
N PRO A 189 -26.72 -1.38 -21.15
CA PRO A 189 -28.10 -1.16 -20.72
C PRO A 189 -28.94 -2.45 -20.80
N ASP A 190 -29.94 -2.57 -19.93
CA ASP A 190 -30.85 -3.73 -19.82
C ASP A 190 -31.90 -3.81 -20.97
N GLN A 191 -31.52 -3.39 -22.18
CA GLN A 191 -32.35 -3.54 -23.38
C GLN A 191 -32.30 -5.00 -23.88
N ASP A 192 -33.09 -5.35 -24.90
CA ASP A 192 -33.06 -6.65 -25.60
C ASP A 192 -31.73 -6.89 -26.35
N ILE A 193 -30.62 -6.87 -25.59
CA ILE A 193 -29.25 -7.10 -26.04
C ILE A 193 -28.95 -8.57 -25.80
N ALA A 194 -28.59 -9.28 -26.86
CA ALA A 194 -28.09 -10.64 -26.75
C ALA A 194 -26.69 -10.62 -26.11
N LEU A 195 -26.62 -10.76 -24.78
CA LEU A 195 -25.37 -10.82 -24.02
C LEU A 195 -24.47 -11.99 -24.44
N SER A 196 -25.04 -13.00 -25.10
CA SER A 196 -24.32 -14.13 -25.72
C SER A 196 -23.51 -13.76 -26.96
N ASP A 197 -23.68 -12.55 -27.50
CA ASP A 197 -22.86 -12.05 -28.61
C ASP A 197 -21.41 -11.82 -28.15
N TRP A 198 -20.45 -12.23 -28.98
CA TRP A 198 -19.01 -12.10 -28.72
C TRP A 198 -18.57 -10.66 -28.39
N ARG A 199 -19.33 -9.64 -28.84
CA ARG A 199 -19.09 -8.23 -28.50
C ARG A 199 -19.16 -7.98 -26.99
N PHE A 200 -20.06 -8.68 -26.30
CA PHE A 200 -20.25 -8.62 -24.85
C PHE A 200 -19.44 -9.67 -24.09
N ALA A 201 -18.62 -10.46 -24.80
CA ALA A 201 -17.76 -11.45 -24.17
C ALA A 201 -16.77 -10.79 -23.20
N ARG A 202 -16.55 -11.47 -22.08
CA ARG A 202 -15.55 -11.10 -21.08
C ARG A 202 -14.28 -11.88 -21.35
N THR A 203 -13.19 -11.14 -21.48
CA THR A 203 -11.91 -11.71 -21.85
C THR A 203 -10.93 -11.50 -20.71
N PHE A 204 -10.49 -12.59 -20.08
CA PHE A 204 -9.55 -12.57 -18.97
C PHE A 204 -8.18 -13.08 -19.43
N VAL A 205 -7.13 -12.40 -19.01
CA VAL A 205 -5.75 -12.89 -19.05
C VAL A 205 -5.34 -13.25 -17.63
N MET A 206 -4.76 -14.44 -17.49
CA MET A 206 -4.23 -14.98 -16.26
C MET A 206 -2.71 -14.94 -16.36
N ASP A 207 -2.03 -14.31 -15.39
CA ASP A 207 -0.58 -14.14 -15.47
C ASP A 207 0.15 -14.24 -14.13
N SER A 208 1.41 -14.65 -14.28
CA SER A 208 2.51 -14.93 -13.37
C SER A 208 3.45 -13.79 -12.95
N ASN A 209 3.55 -13.35 -11.68
CA ASN A 209 4.76 -12.66 -11.21
C ASN A 209 5.49 -13.40 -10.09
N LEU A 210 6.44 -14.24 -10.49
CA LEU A 210 7.29 -15.06 -9.63
C LEU A 210 8.52 -14.33 -9.05
N LYS A 211 8.62 -13.02 -9.24
CA LYS A 211 9.67 -12.18 -8.63
C LYS A 211 9.13 -11.34 -7.47
N ALA A 212 7.81 -11.30 -7.30
CA ALA A 212 7.15 -10.61 -6.19
C ALA A 212 7.16 -11.51 -4.94
N GLU A 213 8.33 -11.63 -4.32
CA GLU A 213 8.54 -12.49 -3.17
C GLU A 213 8.16 -11.79 -1.86
N HIS A 214 7.47 -12.51 -0.97
CA HIS A 214 7.20 -12.09 0.39
C HIS A 214 8.00 -12.97 1.36
N MET A 215 8.85 -12.34 2.16
CA MET A 215 9.61 -13.03 3.21
C MET A 215 8.69 -13.37 4.37
N LEU A 216 8.95 -14.48 5.08
CA LEU A 216 8.27 -14.74 6.33
C LEU A 216 8.52 -13.59 7.32
N PRO A 217 7.47 -13.03 7.93
CA PRO A 217 7.64 -12.01 8.94
C PRO A 217 8.36 -12.57 10.16
N LYS A 218 9.17 -11.72 10.80
CA LYS A 218 9.81 -12.07 12.08
C LYS A 218 8.76 -12.28 13.17
N ASN A 219 7.75 -11.40 13.21
CA ASN A 219 6.67 -11.39 14.20
C ASN A 219 5.31 -11.37 13.47
N ALA A 220 4.80 -12.53 13.06
CA ALA A 220 3.53 -12.62 12.34
C ALA A 220 2.33 -12.05 13.14
N ALA A 221 2.38 -12.10 14.48
CA ALA A 221 1.31 -11.59 15.35
C ALA A 221 1.21 -10.04 15.37
N GLU A 222 2.24 -9.33 14.92
CA GLU A 222 2.28 -7.86 14.88
C GLU A 222 1.99 -7.30 13.48
N GLU A 223 1.75 -8.16 12.50
CA GLU A 223 1.41 -7.72 11.15
C GLU A 223 0.01 -7.13 11.08
N VAL A 224 -0.09 -5.93 10.51
CA VAL A 224 -1.35 -5.23 10.28
C VAL A 224 -1.60 -5.16 8.79
N TRP A 225 -2.70 -5.78 8.36
CA TRP A 225 -3.17 -5.74 6.98
C TRP A 225 -4.04 -4.50 6.76
N LEU A 226 -3.64 -3.65 5.83
CA LEU A 226 -4.33 -2.39 5.56
C LEU A 226 -5.53 -2.52 4.61
N MET A 227 -5.52 -3.54 3.74
CA MET A 227 -6.51 -3.75 2.67
C MET A 227 -6.71 -5.24 2.38
N ASP A 228 -6.90 -6.07 3.41
CA ASP A 228 -7.09 -7.51 3.22
C ASP A 228 -8.36 -7.80 2.41
N GLY A 229 -8.23 -8.20 1.15
CA GLY A 229 -9.36 -8.45 0.27
C GLY A 229 -10.05 -7.22 -0.34
N ASN A 230 -9.81 -6.02 0.17
CA ASN A 230 -10.60 -4.83 -0.23
C ASN A 230 -10.16 -4.23 -1.58
N GLY A 231 -9.03 -4.69 -2.14
CA GLY A 231 -8.46 -4.21 -3.41
C GLY A 231 -8.40 -5.30 -4.47
N PHE A 232 -7.27 -5.40 -5.19
CA PHE A 232 -7.08 -6.44 -6.20
C PHE A 232 -6.77 -7.83 -5.59
N MET A 233 -6.11 -7.87 -4.43
CA MET A 233 -5.81 -9.12 -3.74
C MET A 233 -7.09 -9.71 -3.13
N VAL A 234 -7.18 -11.05 -3.10
CA VAL A 234 -8.24 -11.79 -2.40
C VAL A 234 -8.10 -11.68 -0.89
N THR A 235 -9.18 -11.95 -0.16
CA THR A 235 -9.13 -12.02 1.31
C THR A 235 -8.28 -13.21 1.75
N SER A 236 -7.34 -12.95 2.67
CA SER A 236 -6.33 -13.91 3.11
C SER A 236 -6.93 -15.14 3.80
N ALA A 237 -7.88 -14.97 4.73
CA ALA A 237 -8.40 -16.08 5.53
C ALA A 237 -9.18 -17.14 4.70
N PRO A 238 -10.19 -16.76 3.87
CA PRO A 238 -10.89 -17.72 3.02
C PRO A 238 -9.98 -18.37 1.97
N TYR A 239 -9.00 -17.63 1.46
CA TYR A 239 -8.03 -18.17 0.52
C TYR A 239 -7.15 -19.24 1.17
N LYS A 240 -6.64 -19.00 2.38
CA LYS A 240 -5.86 -19.99 3.14
C LYS A 240 -6.68 -21.24 3.44
N GLU A 241 -7.94 -21.09 3.83
CA GLU A 241 -8.85 -22.22 4.05
C GLU A 241 -9.01 -23.07 2.78
N TYR A 242 -9.31 -22.43 1.64
CA TYR A 242 -9.40 -23.08 0.34
C TYR A 242 -8.13 -23.88 0.01
N LEU A 243 -6.95 -23.29 0.24
CA LEU A 243 -5.67 -23.95 -0.03
C LEU A 243 -5.38 -25.15 0.88
N THR A 244 -5.93 -25.18 2.09
CA THR A 244 -5.79 -26.33 3.00
C THR A 244 -6.75 -27.46 2.64
N GLY A 245 -7.96 -27.13 2.18
CA GLY A 245 -8.97 -28.11 1.78
C GLY A 245 -8.77 -28.71 0.39
N THR A 246 -7.99 -28.04 -0.47
CA THR A 246 -7.86 -28.42 -1.88
C THR A 246 -6.58 -29.21 -2.15
N VAL A 247 -6.73 -30.40 -2.73
CA VAL A 247 -5.60 -31.23 -3.15
C VAL A 247 -4.97 -30.65 -4.41
N ASN A 248 -3.69 -30.26 -4.32
CA ASN A 248 -2.95 -29.84 -5.50
C ASN A 248 -2.51 -31.05 -6.33
N ARG A 249 -3.05 -31.21 -7.54
CA ARG A 249 -2.61 -32.24 -8.48
C ARG A 249 -1.49 -31.69 -9.34
N ILE A 250 -0.28 -32.20 -9.16
CA ILE A 250 0.86 -31.81 -9.99
C ILE A 250 0.73 -32.54 -11.33
N GLU A 251 0.33 -31.81 -12.36
CA GLU A 251 0.27 -32.34 -13.70
C GLU A 251 1.63 -32.26 -14.40
N LYS A 252 2.03 -33.36 -15.06
CA LYS A 252 3.21 -33.35 -15.91
C LYS A 252 2.83 -32.73 -17.25
N SER A 253 3.54 -31.69 -17.64
CA SER A 253 3.33 -31.04 -18.92
C SER A 253 3.77 -31.96 -20.07
N ASP A 254 2.86 -32.29 -20.98
CA ASP A 254 3.21 -32.87 -22.29
C ASP A 254 3.72 -31.80 -23.28
N CYS A 255 3.76 -30.54 -22.85
CA CYS A 255 4.11 -29.40 -23.70
C CYS A 255 5.63 -29.19 -23.76
N ASN A 256 6.12 -28.80 -24.94
CA ASN A 256 7.55 -28.63 -25.18
C ASN A 256 8.07 -27.34 -24.51
N ASN A 257 8.95 -27.48 -23.52
CA ASN A 257 9.88 -26.44 -23.06
C ASN A 257 9.26 -25.20 -22.35
N HIS A 258 8.39 -25.39 -21.36
CA HIS A 258 7.97 -24.28 -20.49
C HIS A 258 9.01 -23.95 -19.42
N ARG A 259 9.83 -22.92 -19.66
CA ARG A 259 10.77 -22.37 -18.66
C ARG A 259 10.08 -21.72 -17.46
N ALA A 260 8.88 -21.14 -17.65
CA ALA A 260 8.09 -20.51 -16.58
C ALA A 260 7.82 -21.47 -15.42
N VAL A 261 7.26 -22.63 -15.77
CA VAL A 261 6.96 -23.77 -14.91
C VAL A 261 8.21 -24.32 -14.21
N ASN A 262 9.30 -24.52 -14.94
CA ASN A 262 10.52 -25.15 -14.41
C ASN A 262 11.36 -24.23 -13.50
N GLN A 263 11.34 -22.90 -13.70
CA GLN A 263 12.08 -21.95 -12.85
C GLN A 263 11.29 -21.53 -11.59
N ALA A 264 9.95 -21.57 -11.64
CA ALA A 264 9.06 -21.28 -10.51
C ALA A 264 9.22 -22.24 -9.31
N ASN A 265 9.80 -23.41 -9.55
CA ASN A 265 9.85 -24.54 -8.63
C ASN A 265 11.05 -24.58 -7.66
N ALA A 266 11.95 -23.60 -7.72
CA ALA A 266 13.05 -23.57 -6.77
C ALA A 266 12.49 -23.32 -5.36
N GLN A 267 12.56 -24.32 -4.47
CA GLN A 267 12.30 -24.11 -3.05
C GLN A 267 13.24 -23.03 -2.54
N ARG A 268 12.70 -21.86 -2.23
CA ARG A 268 13.44 -20.78 -1.59
C ARG A 268 13.09 -20.82 -0.10
N ASN A 269 14.04 -21.29 0.69
CA ASN A 269 13.91 -21.31 2.14
C ASN A 269 13.66 -19.86 2.63
N LYS A 270 12.68 -19.67 3.53
CA LYS A 270 12.30 -18.41 4.22
C LYS A 270 11.28 -17.48 3.51
N LEU A 271 10.59 -17.91 2.45
CA LEU A 271 9.50 -17.15 1.83
C LEU A 271 8.13 -17.59 2.36
N GLU A 272 7.24 -16.63 2.61
CA GLU A 272 5.81 -16.86 2.81
C GLU A 272 5.09 -16.95 1.46
N SER A 273 5.44 -16.05 0.54
CA SER A 273 4.95 -16.00 -0.83
C SER A 273 6.13 -16.00 -1.80
N THR A 274 6.04 -16.83 -2.82
CA THR A 274 7.03 -17.04 -3.89
C THR A 274 6.71 -16.21 -5.14
N GLY A 275 5.56 -15.55 -5.15
CA GLY A 275 5.07 -14.78 -6.28
C GLY A 275 3.60 -14.42 -6.12
N ILE A 276 3.10 -13.63 -7.04
CA ILE A 276 1.69 -13.21 -7.09
C ILE A 276 1.15 -13.58 -8.45
N GLY A 277 -0.06 -14.12 -8.50
CA GLY A 277 -0.81 -14.34 -9.73
C GLY A 277 -2.16 -13.66 -9.71
N GLY A 278 -2.76 -13.49 -10.87
CA GLY A 278 -4.10 -12.92 -10.91
C GLY A 278 -4.69 -12.81 -12.31
N CYS A 279 -5.92 -12.28 -12.34
CA CYS A 279 -6.67 -12.06 -13.57
C CYS A 279 -6.74 -10.57 -13.92
N ALA A 280 -6.61 -10.26 -15.22
CA ALA A 280 -6.86 -8.93 -15.77
C ALA A 280 -7.75 -9.00 -17.02
N CYS A 281 -8.44 -7.92 -17.38
CA CYS A 281 -9.16 -7.85 -18.65
C CYS A 281 -8.14 -7.84 -19.80
N ALA A 282 -8.12 -8.88 -20.64
CA ALA A 282 -7.12 -9.04 -21.69
C ALA A 282 -7.18 -7.94 -22.77
N ARG A 283 -8.33 -7.27 -22.91
CA ARG A 283 -8.54 -6.19 -23.89
C ARG A 283 -7.86 -4.88 -23.49
N HIS A 284 -7.80 -4.58 -22.19
CA HIS A 284 -7.42 -3.24 -21.71
C HIS A 284 -6.36 -3.28 -20.59
N GLY A 285 -5.94 -4.46 -20.13
CA GLY A 285 -4.91 -4.63 -19.11
C GLY A 285 -5.32 -4.24 -17.68
N CYS A 286 -6.61 -3.99 -17.42
CA CYS A 286 -7.06 -3.66 -16.07
C CYS A 286 -7.21 -4.93 -15.22
N PHE A 287 -6.57 -4.97 -14.05
CA PHE A 287 -6.74 -6.07 -13.09
C PHE A 287 -8.20 -6.20 -12.65
N VAL A 288 -8.63 -7.43 -12.42
CA VAL A 288 -9.96 -7.72 -11.88
C VAL A 288 -9.90 -7.53 -10.36
N PRO A 289 -10.81 -6.75 -9.75
CA PRO A 289 -10.89 -6.63 -8.31
C PRO A 289 -11.06 -7.99 -7.64
N HIS A 290 -10.46 -8.16 -6.47
CA HIS A 290 -10.54 -9.40 -5.69
C HIS A 290 -10.14 -10.68 -6.44
N ALA A 291 -9.21 -10.60 -7.38
CA ALA A 291 -8.82 -11.73 -8.24
C ALA A 291 -7.30 -11.85 -8.41
N MET A 292 -6.53 -11.39 -7.42
CA MET A 292 -5.09 -11.61 -7.30
C MET A 292 -4.78 -12.41 -6.04
N VAL A 293 -3.81 -13.33 -6.14
CA VAL A 293 -3.53 -14.35 -5.14
C VAL A 293 -2.02 -14.48 -4.90
N ASP A 294 -1.66 -14.78 -3.66
CA ASP A 294 -0.28 -15.12 -3.29
C ASP A 294 0.03 -16.59 -3.57
N PHE A 295 1.22 -16.86 -4.10
CA PHE A 295 1.69 -18.21 -4.38
C PHE A 295 2.61 -18.74 -3.28
N GLN A 296 2.28 -19.88 -2.68
CA GLN A 296 3.15 -20.51 -1.67
C GLN A 296 4.27 -21.34 -2.30
N LYS A 297 4.09 -21.83 -3.53
CA LYS A 297 5.03 -22.68 -4.28
C LYS A 297 4.95 -22.46 -5.80
N GLY A 298 5.02 -21.21 -6.25
CA GLY A 298 4.93 -20.83 -7.67
C GLY A 298 3.61 -21.24 -8.36
N GLU A 299 3.62 -21.18 -9.70
CA GLU A 299 2.46 -21.44 -10.58
C GLU A 299 2.02 -22.92 -10.63
N HIS A 300 2.82 -23.87 -10.12
CA HIS A 300 2.45 -25.29 -10.09
C HIS A 300 1.32 -25.63 -9.11
N ARG A 301 0.90 -24.66 -8.30
CA ARG A 301 -0.41 -24.70 -7.64
C ARG A 301 -1.42 -24.02 -8.56
N GLN A 302 -1.90 -24.75 -9.56
CA GLN A 302 -2.99 -24.27 -10.44
C GLN A 302 -4.23 -23.88 -9.64
N VAL A 303 -4.45 -24.51 -8.48
CA VAL A 303 -5.48 -24.16 -7.49
C VAL A 303 -5.46 -22.67 -7.08
N ASN A 304 -4.29 -22.02 -7.05
CA ASN A 304 -4.22 -20.59 -6.76
C ASN A 304 -4.90 -19.78 -7.88
N MET A 305 -4.61 -20.16 -9.13
CA MET A 305 -5.17 -19.51 -10.31
C MET A 305 -6.65 -19.86 -10.52
N ASP A 306 -7.09 -21.06 -10.13
CA ASP A 306 -8.51 -21.42 -10.06
C ASP A 306 -9.26 -20.45 -9.15
N TYR A 307 -8.71 -20.19 -7.96
CA TYR A 307 -9.30 -19.26 -7.00
C TYR A 307 -9.40 -17.84 -7.58
N ALA A 308 -8.33 -17.36 -8.24
CA ALA A 308 -8.33 -16.07 -8.91
C ALA A 308 -9.37 -16.00 -10.05
N LEU A 309 -9.48 -17.04 -10.87
CA LEU A 309 -10.40 -17.09 -12.01
C LEU A 309 -11.87 -17.13 -11.55
N VAL A 310 -12.18 -17.92 -10.52
CA VAL A 310 -13.54 -18.00 -9.96
C VAL A 310 -14.00 -16.62 -9.47
N HIS A 311 -13.17 -15.91 -8.72
CA HIS A 311 -13.51 -14.54 -8.29
C HIS A 311 -13.59 -13.57 -9.47
N ALA A 312 -12.74 -13.71 -10.48
CA ALA A 312 -12.82 -12.89 -11.68
C ALA A 312 -14.13 -13.10 -12.46
N MET A 313 -14.62 -14.34 -12.52
CA MET A 313 -15.91 -14.70 -13.13
C MET A 313 -17.09 -14.21 -12.27
N HIS A 314 -16.98 -14.22 -10.95
CA HIS A 314 -18.03 -13.66 -10.09
C HIS A 314 -18.08 -12.12 -10.11
N HIS A 315 -17.06 -11.45 -10.65
CA HIS A 315 -16.99 -10.00 -10.71
C HIS A 315 -17.83 -9.40 -11.86
N GLY A 316 -19.15 -9.37 -11.66
CA GLY A 316 -20.11 -8.68 -12.54
C GLY A 316 -20.26 -9.33 -13.92
N LEU A 317 -20.03 -10.64 -14.01
CA LEU A 317 -20.31 -11.43 -15.20
C LEU A 317 -21.77 -11.89 -15.18
N ASP A 318 -22.50 -11.65 -16.26
CA ASP A 318 -23.79 -12.30 -16.46
C ASP A 318 -23.58 -13.73 -17.01
N PRO A 319 -24.33 -14.74 -16.55
CA PRO A 319 -24.21 -16.12 -17.03
C PRO A 319 -24.37 -16.30 -18.54
N GLN A 320 -25.01 -15.36 -19.24
CA GLN A 320 -25.19 -15.38 -20.69
C GLN A 320 -23.97 -14.85 -21.44
N GLN A 321 -23.06 -14.11 -20.79
CA GLN A 321 -21.87 -13.56 -21.44
C GLN A 321 -20.84 -14.66 -21.73
N PRO A 322 -20.32 -14.74 -22.97
CA PRO A 322 -19.22 -15.65 -23.27
C PRO A 322 -17.97 -15.26 -22.49
N VAL A 323 -17.23 -16.26 -22.01
CA VAL A 323 -15.95 -16.05 -21.33
C VAL A 323 -14.82 -16.60 -22.19
N ILE A 324 -13.78 -15.78 -22.36
CA ILE A 324 -12.55 -16.17 -23.06
C ILE A 324 -11.40 -15.99 -22.09
N THR A 325 -10.65 -17.05 -21.84
CA THR A 325 -9.48 -17.04 -20.96
C THR A 325 -8.19 -17.21 -21.75
N PHE A 326 -7.19 -16.39 -21.41
CA PHE A 326 -5.83 -16.50 -21.91
C PHE A 326 -4.90 -16.81 -20.75
N TYR A 327 -4.06 -17.83 -20.92
CA TYR A 327 -3.07 -18.22 -19.94
C TYR A 327 -1.84 -18.81 -20.67
N ASP A 328 -0.63 -18.55 -20.18
CA ASP A 328 0.61 -19.03 -20.81
C ASP A 328 0.75 -20.56 -20.76
N ILE A 329 0.15 -21.21 -19.76
CA ILE A 329 0.04 -22.66 -19.63
C ILE A 329 -1.36 -23.20 -19.97
N ASN A 330 -2.16 -22.47 -20.77
CA ASN A 330 -3.54 -22.88 -21.06
C ASN A 330 -3.63 -24.26 -21.71
N CYS A 331 -2.59 -24.70 -22.44
CA CYS A 331 -2.50 -26.04 -23.02
C CYS A 331 -2.54 -27.19 -21.98
N GLN A 332 -2.19 -26.90 -20.73
CA GLN A 332 -2.30 -27.80 -19.58
C GLN A 332 -3.58 -27.49 -18.81
N TYR A 333 -3.76 -26.22 -18.47
CA TYR A 333 -4.85 -25.75 -17.63
C TYR A 333 -6.24 -26.06 -18.19
N SER A 334 -6.46 -25.83 -19.50
CA SER A 334 -7.77 -26.03 -20.13
C SER A 334 -8.21 -27.49 -20.27
N LYS A 335 -7.33 -28.46 -19.98
CA LYS A 335 -7.69 -29.90 -20.09
C LYS A 335 -8.65 -30.35 -18.99
N ASN A 336 -8.61 -29.69 -17.83
CA ASN A 336 -9.33 -30.10 -16.61
C ASN A 336 -10.21 -28.98 -16.04
N LEU A 337 -10.56 -28.00 -16.88
CA LEU A 337 -11.26 -26.76 -16.52
C LEU A 337 -12.77 -26.95 -16.51
#